data_AF-R7QCR2-F1
#
_entry.id   AF-R7QCR2-F1
#
_cell.length_a   1.000
_cell.length_b   1.000
_cell.length_c   1.000
_cell.angle_alpha   90.00
_cell.angle_beta   90.00
_cell.angle_gamma   90.00
#
_symmetry.space_group_name_H-M   'P 1'
#
loop_
_entity.id
_entity.type
_entity.pdbx_description
1 polymer ?
#
loop_
_entity_poly.entity_id
_entity_poly.type
_entity_poly.pdbx_seq_one_letter_code
_entity_poly.pdbx_strand_id
1 'polypeptide(L)'
;MPRNTRLTTFEKGQILVHHSNCISLSGIARELGRSRTVVTKFLRDQKRYNRKNPGGRPPKLTEANKRRILREGSKGDLGSAGIVTALQLSVKARRVRQVLAAAEHLRYKQIAPTPAMRERHEKSRLKLVMTRMVWSNAKWSQIVRFDEKKFNVDGPDGLAYKWNDLRKEKEWFSKR
;
A
#
# COMPACT_ATOMS: atom_id res chain seq x y z
N MET A 1 8.43 27.74 8.36
CA MET A 1 6.94 27.74 8.35
C MET A 1 6.45 29.17 8.15
N PRO A 2 5.26 29.41 7.54
CA PRO A 2 4.72 30.77 7.51
C PRO A 2 4.58 31.29 8.94
N ARG A 3 4.99 32.54 9.19
CA ARG A 3 4.99 33.13 10.53
C ARG A 3 3.59 33.25 11.14
N ASN A 4 2.56 33.43 10.30
CA ASN A 4 1.18 33.61 10.74
C ASN A 4 0.22 32.70 9.96
N THR A 5 -0.91 32.38 10.61
CA THR A 5 -2.04 31.66 10.01
C THR A 5 -2.65 32.44 8.84
N ARG A 6 -3.31 31.72 7.93
CA ARG A 6 -4.03 32.30 6.79
C ARG A 6 -5.30 33.03 7.28
N LEU A 7 -5.71 34.09 6.59
CA LEU A 7 -7.00 34.75 6.89
C LEU A 7 -8.15 33.74 6.74
N THR A 8 -9.00 33.67 7.75
CA THR A 8 -10.23 32.89 7.75
C THR A 8 -11.26 33.52 6.80
N THR A 9 -12.32 32.79 6.46
CA THR A 9 -13.44 33.33 5.68
C THR A 9 -14.11 34.52 6.37
N PHE A 10 -14.23 34.45 7.69
CA PHE A 10 -14.79 35.51 8.51
C PHE A 10 -13.93 36.78 8.52
N GLU A 11 -12.61 36.64 8.77
CA GLU A 11 -11.69 37.79 8.73
C GLU A 11 -11.65 38.46 7.35
N LYS A 12 -11.76 37.67 6.27
CA LYS A 12 -11.88 38.23 4.91
C LYS A 12 -13.14 39.07 4.77
N GLY A 13 -14.28 38.60 5.28
CA GLY A 13 -15.55 39.35 5.29
C GLY A 13 -15.43 40.66 6.07
N GLN A 14 -14.86 40.61 7.27
CA GLN A 14 -14.61 41.80 8.08
C GLN A 14 -13.71 42.80 7.36
N ILE A 15 -12.62 42.36 6.72
CA ILE A 15 -11.75 43.26 5.93
C ILE A 15 -12.53 43.97 4.82
N LEU A 16 -13.44 43.27 4.13
CA LEU A 16 -14.26 43.88 3.08
C LEU A 16 -15.21 44.94 3.65
N VAL A 17 -15.87 44.64 4.77
CA VAL A 17 -16.79 45.58 5.46
C VAL A 17 -16.04 46.80 6.01
N HIS A 18 -14.90 46.60 6.67
CA HIS A 18 -14.12 47.74 7.18
C HIS A 18 -13.54 48.59 6.05
N HIS A 19 -13.20 47.98 4.91
CA HIS A 19 -12.73 48.70 3.73
C HIS A 19 -13.85 49.53 3.08
N SER A 20 -15.09 49.03 3.00
CA SER A 20 -16.23 49.83 2.52
C SER A 20 -16.55 51.01 3.44
N ASN A 21 -16.32 50.84 4.75
CA ASN A 21 -16.50 51.90 5.75
C ASN A 21 -15.32 52.90 5.80
N CYS A 22 -14.41 52.87 4.82
CA CYS A 22 -13.26 53.78 4.70
C CYS A 22 -12.31 53.76 5.92
N ILE A 23 -12.29 52.68 6.69
CA ILE A 23 -11.36 52.53 7.82
C ILE A 23 -9.94 52.35 7.27
N SER A 24 -8.97 53.02 7.88
CA SER A 24 -7.57 52.92 7.46
C SER A 24 -7.06 51.48 7.53
N LEU A 25 -6.20 51.08 6.59
CA LEU A 25 -5.62 49.73 6.55
C LEU A 25 -4.89 49.34 7.86
N SER A 26 -4.28 50.32 8.54
CA SER A 26 -3.67 50.11 9.85
C SER A 26 -4.72 49.88 10.95
N GLY A 27 -5.86 50.57 10.88
CA GLY A 27 -7.00 50.37 11.78
C GLY A 27 -7.56 48.96 11.66
N ILE A 28 -7.84 48.53 10.42
CA ILE A 28 -8.32 47.17 10.11
C ILE A 28 -7.35 46.10 10.64
N ALA A 29 -6.06 46.31 10.40
CA ALA A 29 -5.02 45.39 10.85
C ALA A 29 -4.96 45.26 12.38
N ARG A 30 -5.10 46.39 13.10
CA ARG A 30 -5.10 46.43 14.57
C ARG A 30 -6.36 45.76 15.15
N GLU A 31 -7.52 46.03 14.57
CA GLU A 31 -8.81 45.45 15.00
C GLU A 31 -8.83 43.93 14.83
N LEU A 32 -8.28 43.41 13.73
CA LEU A 32 -8.20 41.98 13.46
C LEU A 32 -6.99 41.28 14.09
N GLY A 33 -6.08 42.02 14.75
CA GLY A 33 -4.82 41.48 15.25
C GLY A 33 -3.92 40.91 14.15
N ARG A 34 -4.01 41.43 12.93
CA ARG A 34 -3.26 40.96 11.74
C ARG A 34 -2.22 41.98 11.29
N SER A 35 -1.27 41.53 10.47
CA SER A 35 -0.31 42.42 9.83
C SER A 35 -0.99 43.25 8.74
N ARG A 36 -0.70 44.56 8.70
CA ARG A 36 -1.12 45.48 7.62
C ARG A 36 -0.82 44.89 6.24
N THR A 37 0.36 44.29 6.06
CA THR A 37 0.78 43.68 4.78
C THR A 37 -0.16 42.55 4.32
N VAL A 38 -0.74 41.80 5.27
CA VAL A 38 -1.70 40.74 4.94
C VAL A 38 -3.01 41.32 4.45
N VAL A 39 -3.52 42.36 5.13
CA VAL A 39 -4.74 43.10 4.74
C VAL A 39 -4.54 43.74 3.35
N THR A 40 -3.41 44.42 3.12
CA THR A 40 -3.09 45.02 1.82
C THR A 40 -2.98 43.97 0.71
N LYS A 41 -2.33 42.83 0.96
CA LYS A 41 -2.23 41.74 -0.03
C LYS A 41 -3.58 41.12 -0.36
N PHE A 42 -4.46 40.97 0.63
CA PHE A 42 -5.80 40.45 0.42
C PHE A 42 -6.66 41.40 -0.41
N LEU A 43 -6.67 42.70 -0.07
CA LEU A 43 -7.43 43.70 -0.82
C LEU A 43 -6.93 43.90 -2.25
N ARG A 44 -5.61 43.79 -2.47
CA ARG A 44 -5.01 43.88 -3.81
C ARG A 44 -5.43 42.73 -4.73
N ASP A 45 -5.62 41.53 -4.20
CA ASP A 45 -6.03 40.36 -4.99
C ASP A 45 -6.87 39.38 -4.15
N GLN A 46 -8.15 39.71 -4.01
CA GLN A 46 -9.10 38.95 -3.20
C GLN A 46 -9.29 37.52 -3.73
N LYS A 47 -9.32 37.38 -5.07
CA LYS A 47 -9.60 36.10 -5.72
C LYS A 47 -8.42 35.13 -5.60
N ARG A 48 -7.17 35.59 -5.77
CA ARG A 48 -5.98 34.72 -5.72
C ARG A 48 -5.34 34.62 -4.33
N TYR A 49 -5.83 35.35 -3.34
CA TYR A 49 -5.31 35.28 -1.97
C TYR A 49 -5.28 33.82 -1.46
N ASN A 50 -4.08 33.35 -1.11
CA ASN A 50 -3.79 31.99 -0.63
C ASN A 50 -4.17 30.82 -1.58
N ARG A 51 -4.42 31.07 -2.88
CA ARG A 51 -4.61 29.98 -3.86
C ARG A 51 -3.31 29.28 -4.25
N LYS A 52 -2.16 29.92 -4.04
CA LYS A 52 -0.87 29.31 -4.36
C LYS A 52 -0.60 28.15 -3.41
N ASN A 53 -0.79 26.93 -3.89
CA ASN A 53 -0.30 25.74 -3.21
C ASN A 53 1.23 25.70 -3.44
N PRO A 54 2.06 25.87 -2.39
CA PRO A 54 3.52 25.79 -2.56
C PRO A 54 3.99 24.40 -2.99
N GLY A 55 3.09 23.41 -3.01
CA GLY A 55 3.42 22.03 -3.26
C GLY A 55 4.11 21.40 -2.06
N GLY A 56 4.32 20.09 -2.16
CA GLY A 56 5.15 19.35 -1.21
C GLY A 56 6.59 19.23 -1.70
N ARG A 57 7.42 18.58 -0.88
CA ARG A 57 8.75 18.14 -1.31
C ARG A 57 8.63 17.24 -2.54
N PRO A 58 9.48 17.42 -3.57
CA PRO A 58 9.45 16.56 -4.75
C PRO A 58 9.66 15.09 -4.35
N PRO A 59 8.95 14.15 -5.00
CA PRO A 59 9.06 12.73 -4.70
C PRO A 59 10.46 12.21 -5.07
N LYS A 60 11.02 11.35 -4.22
CA LYS A 60 12.31 10.67 -4.49
C LYS A 60 12.23 9.59 -5.57
N LEU A 61 11.02 9.18 -5.95
CA LEU A 61 10.78 8.15 -6.97
C LEU A 61 10.12 8.79 -8.17
N THR A 62 10.72 8.59 -9.34
CA THR A 62 10.12 8.88 -10.64
C THR A 62 9.03 7.86 -10.97
N GLU A 63 8.11 8.22 -11.87
CA GLU A 63 7.07 7.30 -12.34
C GLU A 63 7.66 6.06 -13.04
N ALA A 64 8.81 6.21 -13.70
CA ALA A 64 9.54 5.08 -14.28
C ALA A 64 10.03 4.10 -13.20
N ASN A 65 10.60 4.62 -12.11
CA ASN A 65 11.05 3.78 -11.00
C ASN A 65 9.88 3.09 -10.29
N LYS A 66 8.73 3.77 -10.15
CA LYS A 66 7.51 3.13 -9.63
C LYS A 66 7.06 1.96 -10.51
N ARG A 67 7.03 2.15 -11.83
CA ARG A 67 6.69 1.07 -12.78
C ARG A 67 7.69 -0.10 -12.70
N ARG A 68 8.98 0.17 -12.54
CA ARG A 68 10.01 -0.87 -12.33
C ARG A 68 9.77 -1.62 -11.01
N ILE A 69 9.49 -0.91 -9.92
CA ILE A 69 9.14 -1.52 -8.62
C ILE A 69 7.93 -2.44 -8.76
N LEU A 70 6.86 -1.99 -9.41
CA LEU A 70 5.64 -2.79 -9.58
C LEU A 70 5.90 -4.04 -10.43
N ARG A 71 6.71 -3.93 -11.49
CA ARG A 71 7.10 -5.09 -12.30
C ARG A 71 7.92 -6.11 -11.53
N GLU A 72 8.89 -5.69 -10.73
CA GLU A 72 9.65 -6.61 -9.87
C GLU A 72 8.78 -7.20 -8.75
N GLY A 73 7.90 -6.40 -8.15
CA GLY A 73 6.95 -6.87 -7.15
C GLY A 73 5.94 -7.88 -7.68
N SER A 74 5.54 -7.75 -8.95
CA SER A 74 4.65 -8.71 -9.64
C SER A 74 5.30 -10.08 -9.84
N LYS A 75 6.65 -10.17 -9.93
CA LYS A 75 7.34 -11.46 -9.98
C LYS A 75 7.24 -12.21 -8.65
N GLY A 76 7.28 -11.50 -7.53
CA GLY A 76 7.11 -12.08 -6.19
C GLY A 76 8.36 -12.74 -5.59
N ASP A 77 9.48 -12.78 -6.32
CA ASP A 77 10.72 -13.43 -5.87
C ASP A 77 11.46 -12.64 -4.78
N LEU A 78 11.37 -11.31 -4.84
CA LEU A 78 12.13 -10.41 -3.97
C LEU A 78 11.24 -9.69 -2.97
N GLY A 79 11.69 -9.66 -1.71
CA GLY A 79 11.14 -8.75 -0.72
C GLY A 79 11.45 -7.28 -1.03
N SER A 80 10.81 -6.37 -0.30
CA SER A 80 10.98 -4.91 -0.54
C SER A 80 12.43 -4.42 -0.42
N ALA A 81 13.26 -5.07 0.39
CA ALA A 81 14.69 -4.74 0.50
C ALA A 81 15.49 -5.28 -0.71
N GLY A 82 15.21 -6.51 -1.14
CA GLY A 82 15.79 -7.09 -2.35
C GLY A 82 15.48 -6.25 -3.60
N ILE A 83 14.26 -5.73 -3.72
CA ILE A 83 13.88 -4.84 -4.83
C ILE A 83 14.69 -3.53 -4.82
N VAL A 84 14.99 -2.96 -3.65
CA VAL A 84 15.84 -1.76 -3.54
C VAL A 84 17.24 -2.05 -4.08
N THR A 85 17.84 -3.16 -3.67
CA THR A 85 19.17 -3.57 -4.10
C THR A 85 19.20 -3.91 -5.60
N ALA A 86 18.24 -4.70 -6.08
CA ALA A 86 18.15 -5.12 -7.48
C ALA A 86 17.94 -3.94 -8.45
N LEU A 87 17.15 -2.94 -8.04
CA LEU A 87 16.90 -1.74 -8.85
C LEU A 87 17.88 -0.59 -8.56
N GLN A 88 18.85 -0.80 -7.66
CA GLN A 88 19.84 0.19 -7.20
C GLN A 88 19.19 1.53 -6.82
N LEU A 89 18.09 1.48 -6.06
CA LEU A 89 17.33 2.67 -5.71
C LEU A 89 17.89 3.35 -4.45
N SER A 90 18.02 4.67 -4.47
CA SER A 90 18.36 5.48 -3.29
C SER A 90 17.14 5.73 -2.37
N VAL A 91 16.34 4.68 -2.11
CA VAL A 91 15.18 4.76 -1.20
C VAL A 91 15.16 3.58 -0.24
N LYS A 92 14.62 3.80 0.96
CA LYS A 92 14.46 2.73 1.95
C LYS A 92 13.40 1.72 1.50
N ALA A 93 13.56 0.46 1.90
CA ALA A 93 12.63 -0.64 1.62
C ALA A 93 11.17 -0.32 2.00
N ARG A 94 10.95 0.47 3.06
CA ARG A 94 9.61 0.95 3.45
C ARG A 94 8.90 1.71 2.32
N ARG A 95 9.62 2.53 1.56
CA ARG A 95 8.99 3.31 0.47
C ARG A 95 8.57 2.41 -0.68
N VAL A 96 9.38 1.41 -1.02
CA VAL A 96 9.04 0.37 -2.00
C VAL A 96 7.79 -0.39 -1.55
N ARG A 97 7.73 -0.80 -0.27
CA ARG A 97 6.56 -1.46 0.31
C ARG A 97 5.28 -0.64 0.18
N GLN A 98 5.34 0.67 0.41
CA GLN A 98 4.19 1.56 0.21
C GLN A 98 3.73 1.62 -1.25
N VAL A 99 4.67 1.63 -2.19
CA VAL A 99 4.34 1.61 -3.63
C VAL A 99 3.65 0.31 -4.02
N LEU A 100 4.15 -0.82 -3.52
CA LEU A 100 3.55 -2.14 -3.76
C LEU A 100 2.16 -2.26 -3.11
N ALA A 101 2.01 -1.80 -1.86
CA ALA A 101 0.74 -1.83 -1.14
C ALA A 101 -0.32 -0.90 -1.75
N ALA A 102 0.09 0.17 -2.42
CA ALA A 102 -0.83 1.07 -3.12
C ALA A 102 -1.36 0.48 -4.43
N ALA A 103 -0.77 -0.61 -4.95
CA ALA A 103 -1.24 -1.25 -6.17
C ALA A 103 -2.35 -2.25 -5.86
N GLU A 104 -3.53 -2.07 -6.45
CA GLU A 104 -4.73 -2.88 -6.18
C GLU A 104 -4.55 -4.37 -6.52
N HIS A 105 -3.73 -4.67 -7.54
CA HIS A 105 -3.49 -6.03 -8.03
C HIS A 105 -2.40 -6.78 -7.27
N LEU A 106 -1.66 -6.12 -6.37
CA LEU A 106 -0.59 -6.76 -5.59
C LEU A 106 -1.04 -6.95 -4.14
N ARG A 107 -0.92 -8.18 -3.63
CA ARG A 107 -1.18 -8.47 -2.21
C ARG A 107 -0.03 -9.24 -1.59
N TYR A 108 0.42 -8.78 -0.44
CA TYR A 108 1.37 -9.51 0.37
C TYR A 108 0.66 -10.64 1.10
N LYS A 109 0.99 -11.90 0.77
CA LYS A 109 0.34 -13.09 1.33
C LYS A 109 1.35 -14.18 1.61
N GLN A 110 1.02 -15.04 2.57
CA GLN A 110 1.75 -16.29 2.78
C GLN A 110 1.56 -17.20 1.58
N ILE A 111 2.63 -17.87 1.15
CA ILE A 111 2.56 -18.89 0.11
C ILE A 111 1.81 -20.09 0.69
N ALA A 112 0.87 -20.65 -0.08
CA ALA A 112 0.14 -21.84 0.36
C ALA A 112 1.15 -22.98 0.62
N PRO A 113 1.21 -23.55 1.83
CA PRO A 113 2.22 -24.56 2.19
C PRO A 113 1.99 -25.91 1.52
N THR A 114 0.93 -26.02 0.70
CA THR A 114 0.55 -27.24 0.01
C THR A 114 1.33 -27.41 -1.31
N PRO A 115 1.72 -28.66 -1.63
CA PRO A 115 2.35 -28.95 -2.91
C PRO A 115 1.36 -28.73 -4.06
N ALA A 116 1.90 -28.41 -5.24
CA ALA A 116 1.11 -28.21 -6.44
C ALA A 116 0.26 -29.44 -6.79
N MET A 117 -1.05 -29.24 -6.93
CA MET A 117 -1.94 -30.25 -7.50
C MET A 117 -1.80 -30.23 -9.02
N ARG A 118 -1.11 -31.25 -9.56
CA ARG A 118 -0.96 -31.46 -11.00
C ARG A 118 -2.10 -32.34 -11.49
N GLU A 119 -2.42 -32.26 -12.77
CA GLU A 119 -3.48 -33.07 -13.41
C GLU A 119 -3.35 -34.58 -13.13
N ARG A 120 -2.11 -35.10 -13.16
CA ARG A 120 -1.86 -36.51 -12.81
C ARG A 120 -2.25 -36.86 -11.37
N HIS A 121 -2.05 -35.93 -10.43
CA HIS A 121 -2.41 -36.15 -9.03
C HIS A 121 -3.93 -36.13 -8.86
N GLU A 122 -4.62 -35.26 -9.59
CA GLU A 122 -6.08 -35.19 -9.63
C GLU A 122 -6.69 -36.49 -10.18
N LYS A 123 -6.23 -36.95 -11.36
CA LYS A 123 -6.66 -38.22 -11.96
C LYS A 123 -6.45 -39.41 -11.02
N SER A 124 -5.27 -39.51 -10.41
CA SER A 124 -4.98 -40.60 -9.46
C SER A 124 -5.84 -40.51 -8.21
N ARG A 125 -6.08 -39.31 -7.67
CA ARG A 125 -6.97 -39.11 -6.52
C ARG A 125 -8.42 -39.46 -6.84
N LEU A 126 -8.93 -39.05 -8.00
CA LEU A 126 -10.28 -39.41 -8.45
C LEU A 126 -10.44 -40.92 -8.60
N LYS A 127 -9.49 -41.58 -9.28
CA LYS A 127 -9.50 -43.06 -9.41
C LYS A 127 -9.49 -43.77 -8.06
N LEU A 128 -8.69 -43.25 -7.12
CA LEU A 128 -8.60 -43.77 -5.76
C LEU A 128 -9.94 -43.66 -5.02
N VAL A 129 -10.57 -42.49 -5.08
CA VAL A 129 -11.86 -42.21 -4.43
C VAL A 129 -12.95 -43.08 -5.06
N MET A 130 -13.06 -43.10 -6.40
CA MET A 130 -14.07 -43.90 -7.11
C MET A 130 -13.98 -45.39 -6.76
N THR A 131 -12.76 -45.95 -6.72
CA THR A 131 -12.53 -47.36 -6.33
C THR A 131 -12.94 -47.66 -4.89
N ARG A 132 -12.80 -46.68 -3.98
CA ARG A 132 -13.03 -46.84 -2.54
C ARG A 132 -14.42 -46.40 -2.10
N MET A 133 -15.14 -45.64 -2.92
CA MET A 133 -16.50 -45.19 -2.64
C MET A 133 -17.47 -46.38 -2.52
N VAL A 134 -17.21 -47.47 -3.24
CA VAL A 134 -18.04 -48.70 -3.21
C VAL A 134 -17.70 -49.61 -2.02
N TRP A 135 -16.75 -49.23 -1.16
CA TRP A 135 -16.36 -50.08 -0.03
C TRP A 135 -17.37 -50.01 1.11
N SER A 136 -17.76 -51.17 1.62
CA SER A 136 -18.65 -51.31 2.78
C SER A 136 -17.92 -50.97 4.08
N ASN A 137 -18.69 -50.64 5.12
CA ASN A 137 -18.14 -50.31 6.45
C ASN A 137 -17.25 -51.42 7.03
N ALA A 138 -17.57 -52.68 6.78
CA ALA A 138 -16.75 -53.82 7.21
C ALA A 138 -15.35 -53.83 6.58
N LYS A 139 -15.21 -53.31 5.36
CA LYS A 139 -13.91 -53.18 4.68
C LYS A 139 -13.13 -51.99 5.20
N TRP A 140 -13.82 -50.91 5.58
CA TRP A 140 -13.19 -49.74 6.22
C TRP A 140 -12.66 -50.05 7.62
N SER A 141 -13.37 -50.86 8.41
CA SER A 141 -12.97 -51.22 9.78
C SER A 141 -11.70 -52.08 9.86
N GLN A 142 -11.29 -52.71 8.75
CA GLN A 142 -10.06 -53.50 8.67
C GLN A 142 -8.82 -52.65 8.36
N ILE A 143 -8.99 -51.38 8.01
CA ILE A 143 -7.89 -50.52 7.55
C ILE A 143 -7.28 -49.80 8.74
N VAL A 144 -5.99 -50.06 8.99
CA VAL A 144 -5.18 -49.27 9.90
C VAL A 144 -4.42 -48.22 9.10
N ARG A 145 -4.52 -46.95 9.50
CA ARG A 145 -3.80 -45.83 8.88
C ARG A 145 -2.59 -45.46 9.71
N PHE A 146 -1.43 -45.42 9.07
CA PHE A 146 -0.19 -44.91 9.64
C PHE A 146 0.29 -43.72 8.81
N ASP A 147 0.88 -42.73 9.47
CA ASP A 147 1.53 -41.60 8.83
C ASP A 147 2.73 -41.20 9.70
N GLU A 148 3.76 -40.67 9.06
CA GLU A 148 4.97 -40.22 9.74
C GLU A 148 5.00 -38.69 9.76
N LYS A 149 5.14 -38.11 10.96
CA LYS A 149 5.23 -36.67 11.13
C LYS A 149 6.58 -36.28 11.72
N LYS A 150 7.30 -35.42 11.00
CA LYS A 150 8.51 -34.78 11.49
C LYS A 150 8.14 -33.63 12.43
N PHE A 151 8.63 -33.66 13.67
CA PHE A 151 8.58 -32.54 14.60
C PHE A 151 9.97 -31.90 14.69
N ASN A 152 10.13 -30.71 14.09
CA ASN A 152 11.34 -29.91 14.27
C ASN A 152 11.18 -29.08 15.55
N VAL A 153 12.14 -29.17 16.47
CA VAL A 153 12.12 -28.46 17.76
C VAL A 153 12.38 -26.96 17.59
N ASP A 154 13.12 -26.57 16.55
CA ASP A 154 13.40 -25.19 16.20
C ASP A 154 13.13 -24.93 14.72
N GLY A 155 12.15 -24.07 14.41
CA GLY A 155 12.09 -23.44 13.09
C GLY A 155 10.70 -23.03 12.60
N PRO A 156 10.56 -21.83 11.99
CA PRO A 156 9.34 -21.39 11.32
C PRO A 156 9.15 -22.15 10.00
N ASP A 157 8.67 -23.39 10.09
CA ASP A 157 8.41 -24.26 8.93
C ASP A 157 7.24 -23.70 8.09
N GLY A 158 7.52 -23.28 6.85
CA GLY A 158 6.48 -22.81 5.92
C GLY A 158 6.00 -21.37 6.10
N LEU A 159 6.71 -20.54 6.87
CA LEU A 159 6.45 -19.09 6.96
C LEU A 159 7.13 -18.31 5.82
N ALA A 160 6.78 -18.63 4.58
CA ALA A 160 7.22 -17.87 3.41
C ALA A 160 6.12 -16.88 2.99
N TYR A 161 6.45 -15.59 2.96
CA TYR A 161 5.56 -14.53 2.49
C TYR A 161 6.12 -13.89 1.23
N LYS A 162 5.23 -13.58 0.28
CA LYS A 162 5.60 -12.87 -0.94
C LYS A 162 4.54 -11.87 -1.37
N TRP A 163 4.95 -10.98 -2.25
CA TRP A 163 4.01 -10.20 -3.05
C TRP A 163 3.43 -11.11 -4.12
N ASN A 164 2.11 -11.29 -4.08
CA ASN A 164 1.37 -12.06 -5.06
C ASN A 164 0.61 -11.11 -5.98
N ASP A 165 0.79 -11.28 -7.28
CA ASP A 165 -0.01 -10.59 -8.28
C ASP A 165 -1.30 -11.38 -8.50
N LEU A 166 -2.44 -10.72 -8.26
CA LEU A 166 -3.76 -11.34 -8.39
C LEU A 166 -4.11 -11.68 -9.84
N ARG A 167 -3.39 -11.14 -10.81
CA ARG A 167 -3.60 -11.39 -12.25
C ARG A 167 -2.90 -12.66 -12.73
N LYS A 168 -1.98 -13.20 -11.93
CA LYS A 168 -1.21 -14.40 -12.27
C LYS A 168 -1.85 -15.64 -11.68
N GLU A 169 -1.53 -16.78 -12.27
CA GLU A 169 -1.93 -18.07 -11.73
C GLU A 169 -1.37 -18.28 -10.32
N LYS A 170 -2.10 -19.07 -9.54
CA LYS A 170 -1.73 -19.35 -8.17
C LYS A 170 -0.46 -20.20 -8.13
N GLU A 171 0.59 -19.60 -7.60
CA GLU A 171 1.85 -20.31 -7.36
C GLU A 171 1.75 -21.18 -6.09
N TRP A 172 2.34 -22.37 -6.17
CA TRP A 172 2.37 -23.36 -5.09
C TRP A 172 3.74 -23.40 -4.43
N PHE A 173 3.78 -23.73 -3.14
CA PHE A 173 5.03 -23.92 -2.44
C PHE A 173 5.68 -25.24 -2.88
N SER A 174 6.80 -25.17 -3.59
CA SER A 174 7.59 -26.35 -3.97
C SER A 174 8.73 -26.52 -2.96
N LYS A 175 8.69 -27.58 -2.14
CA LYS A 175 9.81 -28.03 -1.28
C LYS A 175 10.71 -29.07 -1.98
N ARG A 176 10.74 -29.08 -3.32
CA ARG A 176 11.65 -29.96 -4.08
C ARG A 176 12.90 -29.21 -4.46
#